data_AF-A0A448BLD5-F1
#
_entry.id   AF-A0A448BLD5-F1
#
_cell.length_a   1.000
_cell.length_b   1.000
_cell.length_c   1.000
_cell.angle_alpha   90.00
_cell.angle_beta   90.00
_cell.angle_gamma   90.00
#
_symmetry.space_group_name_H-M   'P 1'
#
loop_
_entity.id
_entity.type
_entity.pdbx_description
1 polymer ?
#
loop_
_entity_poly.entity_id
_entity_poly.type
_entity_poly.pdbx_seq_one_letter_code
_entity_poly.pdbx_strand_id
1 'polypeptide(L)'
;MSLLDLCPASLDECFSSWIYRCMMKFPWVKFSLEGINVRGESDRFGGIVYEDPDFDIDSSYVQDVILRLDLAEDDYLPFFEKRPGKLLSWQSRRFYCPECIAEDVINNILPCWRRDWCSAISVFCSSHKKKLSSIRFNNEPIGRGWRAFSELANYPHPQYQGTRNYDLWESENLQKALYYLAAQVFEWYGADEETRLNIADTDAASTASFDLVLELLTQAPSLHNSGGLSWAFTFAFKLRLGRYRKGYSWLLENGVNEVDINQRICGVILAGKVLGILSDEEVGRLDCMVDDLFPYFGLSNLELGFTCANYNSISDYDYLLSRIGQLPCSSQKRFHSFVAGLTPET
;
A
#
# COMPACT_ATOMS: atom_id res chain seq x y z
N MET A 1 28.11 8.44 23.34
CA MET A 1 28.02 7.59 22.14
C MET A 1 26.55 7.27 22.00
N SER A 2 25.92 7.79 20.97
CA SER A 2 24.48 7.66 20.77
C SER A 2 24.13 6.20 20.42
N LEU A 3 22.87 5.81 20.60
CA LEU A 3 22.42 4.48 20.14
C LEU A 3 22.57 4.34 18.62
N LEU A 4 22.43 5.43 17.87
CA LEU A 4 22.67 5.47 16.42
C LEU A 4 24.13 5.20 16.05
N ASP A 5 25.09 5.66 16.84
CA ASP A 5 26.52 5.34 16.62
C ASP A 5 26.78 3.83 16.78
N LEU A 6 26.08 3.20 17.73
CA LEU A 6 26.21 1.78 18.06
C LEU A 6 25.44 0.87 17.10
N CYS A 7 24.29 1.33 16.62
CA CYS A 7 23.44 0.65 15.65
C CYS A 7 22.86 1.70 14.69
N PRO A 8 23.58 2.01 13.60
CA PRO A 8 23.12 2.97 12.61
C PRO A 8 21.80 2.53 11.99
N ALA A 9 20.89 3.48 11.75
CA ALA A 9 19.69 3.25 10.96
C ALA A 9 20.08 2.87 9.53
N SER A 10 19.43 1.84 8.98
CA SER A 10 19.64 1.44 7.59
C SER A 10 18.92 2.38 6.64
N LEU A 11 19.32 2.39 5.36
CA LEU A 11 18.65 3.19 4.34
C LEU A 11 17.15 2.84 4.30
N ASP A 12 16.34 3.91 4.37
CA ASP A 12 14.88 3.85 4.35
C ASP A 12 14.25 2.91 5.39
N GLU A 13 14.91 2.68 6.51
CA GLU A 13 14.39 1.82 7.56
C GLU A 13 13.26 2.49 8.36
N CYS A 14 12.24 1.73 8.74
CA CYS A 14 11.21 2.16 9.69
C CYS A 14 11.73 2.23 11.13
N PHE A 15 11.19 3.16 11.94
CA PHE A 15 11.58 3.31 13.34
C PHE A 15 11.41 2.02 14.15
N SER A 16 10.25 1.36 14.04
CA SER A 16 9.99 0.10 14.78
C SER A 16 10.95 -1.03 14.38
N SER A 17 11.38 -1.08 13.13
CA SER A 17 12.41 -2.01 12.63
C SER A 17 13.76 -1.72 13.27
N TRP A 18 14.18 -0.45 13.28
CA TRP A 18 15.45 -0.04 13.86
C TRP A 18 15.53 -0.36 15.36
N ILE A 19 14.45 -0.07 16.10
CA ILE A 19 14.34 -0.42 17.52
C ILE A 19 14.41 -1.93 17.73
N TYR A 20 13.74 -2.73 16.90
CA TYR A 20 13.84 -4.18 16.97
C TYR A 20 15.29 -4.67 16.80
N ARG A 21 16.04 -4.12 15.83
CA ARG A 21 17.47 -4.46 15.66
C ARG A 21 18.30 -4.08 16.89
N CYS A 22 18.03 -2.91 17.48
CA CYS A 22 18.69 -2.48 18.71
C CYS A 22 18.41 -3.44 19.87
N MET A 23 17.15 -3.87 20.05
CA MET A 23 16.78 -4.86 21.08
C MET A 23 17.48 -6.20 20.89
N MET A 24 17.65 -6.65 19.64
CA MET A 24 18.31 -7.92 19.33
C MET A 24 19.83 -7.84 19.49
N LYS A 25 20.43 -6.70 19.17
CA LYS A 25 21.89 -6.48 19.26
C LYS A 25 22.33 -6.19 20.70
N PHE A 26 21.51 -5.49 21.47
CA PHE A 26 21.89 -4.97 22.79
C PHE A 26 20.89 -5.43 23.86
N PRO A 27 21.29 -6.37 24.75
CA PRO A 27 20.42 -6.84 25.81
C PRO A 27 19.85 -5.73 26.70
N TRP A 28 20.63 -4.68 26.97
CA TRP A 28 20.19 -3.54 27.79
C TRP A 28 19.04 -2.77 27.14
N VAL A 29 19.01 -2.63 25.80
CA VAL A 29 17.87 -2.01 25.09
C VAL A 29 16.62 -2.85 25.28
N LYS A 30 16.75 -4.17 25.13
CA LYS A 30 15.64 -5.11 25.34
C LYS A 30 15.08 -5.05 26.77
N PHE A 31 15.94 -4.97 27.78
CA PHE A 31 15.52 -4.84 29.18
C PHE A 31 14.87 -3.47 29.46
N SER A 32 15.42 -2.38 28.94
CA SER A 32 14.84 -1.03 29.13
C SER A 32 13.44 -0.90 28.53
N LEU A 33 13.19 -1.59 27.42
CA LEU A 33 11.90 -1.61 26.71
C LEU A 33 10.98 -2.77 27.13
N GLU A 34 11.29 -3.49 28.20
CA GLU A 34 10.41 -4.56 28.68
C GLU A 34 9.02 -4.02 29.04
N GLY A 35 7.98 -4.67 28.52
CA GLY A 35 6.58 -4.27 28.68
C GLY A 35 6.11 -3.16 27.72
N ILE A 36 7.01 -2.52 26.97
CA ILE A 36 6.64 -1.53 25.95
C ILE A 36 6.17 -2.26 24.70
N ASN A 37 4.95 -1.96 24.27
CA ASN A 37 4.31 -2.55 23.11
C ASN A 37 3.54 -1.48 22.34
N VAL A 38 3.44 -1.66 21.02
CA VAL A 38 2.60 -0.81 20.18
C VAL A 38 1.15 -1.00 20.59
N ARG A 39 0.48 0.10 20.96
CA ARG A 39 -0.87 0.08 21.50
C ARG A 39 -1.89 -0.19 20.39
N GLY A 40 -2.93 -0.93 20.75
CA GLY A 40 -4.06 -1.20 19.88
C GLY A 40 -5.37 -1.00 20.62
N GLU A 41 -6.30 -0.33 19.96
CA GLU A 41 -7.66 -0.08 20.47
C GLU A 41 -8.68 -0.89 19.67
N SER A 42 -9.75 -1.32 20.33
CA SER A 42 -10.86 -1.97 19.64
C SER A 42 -11.67 -0.93 18.88
N ASP A 43 -11.85 -1.15 17.59
CA ASP A 43 -12.80 -0.39 16.78
C ASP A 43 -14.24 -0.74 17.15
N ARG A 44 -15.19 0.06 16.63
CA ARG A 44 -16.63 -0.11 16.88
C ARG A 44 -17.20 -1.47 16.44
N PHE A 45 -16.43 -2.26 15.71
CA PHE A 45 -16.82 -3.54 15.13
C PHE A 45 -15.99 -4.71 15.70
N GLY A 46 -15.17 -4.47 16.72
CA GLY A 46 -14.35 -5.48 17.40
C GLY A 46 -13.03 -5.84 16.69
N GLY A 47 -12.64 -5.10 15.64
CA GLY A 47 -11.29 -5.17 15.09
C GLY A 47 -10.30 -4.37 15.94
N ILE A 48 -9.00 -4.67 15.86
CA ILE A 48 -7.98 -3.89 16.57
C ILE A 48 -7.34 -2.90 15.59
N VAL A 49 -7.33 -1.62 15.96
CA VAL A 49 -6.62 -0.54 15.27
C VAL A 49 -5.41 -0.18 16.12
N TYR A 50 -4.23 -0.34 15.54
CA TYR A 50 -2.98 -0.01 16.21
C TYR A 50 -2.56 1.42 15.94
N GLU A 51 -1.86 2.01 16.89
CA GLU A 51 -1.09 3.23 16.64
C GLU A 51 0.02 2.96 15.60
N ASP A 52 0.62 4.04 15.07
CA ASP A 52 1.61 3.95 14.01
C ASP A 52 3.02 4.30 14.50
N PRO A 53 3.83 3.32 14.92
CA PRO A 53 5.16 3.58 15.45
C PRO A 53 6.19 4.02 14.39
N ASP A 54 5.83 4.04 13.11
CA ASP A 54 6.78 4.34 12.02
C ASP A 54 6.56 5.71 11.37
N PHE A 55 5.33 6.23 11.40
CA PHE A 55 4.96 7.51 10.77
C PHE A 55 4.13 8.42 11.68
N ASP A 56 3.93 8.05 12.94
CA ASP A 56 3.36 8.90 13.99
C ASP A 56 4.33 9.00 15.17
N ILE A 57 5.06 10.12 15.19
CA ILE A 57 6.02 10.44 16.24
C ILE A 57 5.34 10.62 17.61
N ASP A 58 4.08 11.04 17.62
CA ASP A 58 3.30 11.28 18.83
C ASP A 58 2.65 9.99 19.36
N SER A 59 2.86 8.86 18.68
CA SER A 59 2.37 7.56 19.15
C SER A 59 2.97 7.20 20.51
N SER A 60 2.18 6.53 21.34
CA SER A 60 2.60 6.19 22.71
C SER A 60 3.84 5.32 22.72
N TYR A 61 3.94 4.36 21.79
CA TYR A 61 5.14 3.54 21.62
C TYR A 61 6.40 4.37 21.37
N VAL A 62 6.35 5.32 20.43
CA VAL A 62 7.52 6.16 20.09
C VAL A 62 7.94 6.97 21.30
N GLN A 63 6.99 7.65 21.96
CA GLN A 63 7.24 8.45 23.16
C GLN A 63 7.82 7.61 24.32
N ASP A 64 7.26 6.42 24.56
CA ASP A 64 7.76 5.48 25.59
C ASP A 64 9.20 5.03 25.27
N VAL A 65 9.52 4.75 24.00
CA VAL A 65 10.88 4.35 23.57
C VAL A 65 11.88 5.49 23.75
N ILE A 66 11.53 6.71 23.32
CA ILE A 66 12.37 7.90 23.45
C ILE A 66 12.73 8.14 24.91
N LEU A 67 11.72 8.13 25.78
CA LEU A 67 11.89 8.35 27.21
C LEU A 67 12.75 7.26 27.88
N ARG A 68 12.55 5.99 27.52
CA ARG A 68 13.24 4.85 28.14
C ARG A 68 14.69 4.69 27.70
N LEU A 69 15.01 5.12 26.48
CA LEU A 69 16.35 5.02 25.90
C LEU A 69 17.11 6.36 25.93
N ASP A 70 16.48 7.42 26.46
CA ASP A 70 17.04 8.77 26.54
C ASP A 70 17.52 9.26 25.14
N LEU A 71 16.67 9.09 24.13
CA LEU A 71 16.99 9.46 22.75
C LEU A 71 16.77 10.97 22.56
N ALA A 72 17.81 11.69 22.14
CA ALA A 72 17.67 13.09 21.76
C ALA A 72 16.90 13.19 20.43
N GLU A 73 15.76 13.87 20.42
CA GLU A 73 14.90 14.03 19.24
C GLU A 73 15.66 14.47 17.98
N ASP A 74 16.56 15.45 18.14
CA ASP A 74 17.39 15.99 17.05
C ASP A 74 18.33 14.94 16.42
N ASP A 75 18.69 13.88 17.15
CA ASP A 75 19.67 12.89 16.68
C ASP A 75 19.04 11.83 15.77
N TYR A 76 17.78 11.42 15.99
CA TYR A 76 17.19 10.28 15.28
C TYR A 76 15.96 10.62 14.43
N LEU A 77 15.19 11.66 14.75
CA LEU A 77 13.98 11.99 14.00
C LEU A 77 14.22 12.27 12.51
N PRO A 78 15.30 12.98 12.10
CA PRO A 78 15.57 13.20 10.68
C PRO A 78 15.70 11.90 9.87
N PHE A 79 16.08 10.79 10.51
CA PHE A 79 16.18 9.49 9.84
C PHE A 79 14.83 8.81 9.63
N PHE A 80 13.80 9.18 10.39
CA PHE A 80 12.49 8.51 10.42
C PHE A 80 11.32 9.44 10.05
N GLU A 81 11.60 10.64 9.53
CA GLU A 81 10.57 11.57 9.09
C GLU A 81 9.55 10.95 8.14
N LYS A 82 8.29 11.35 8.33
CA LYS A 82 7.16 10.90 7.53
C LYS A 82 7.30 11.42 6.11
N ARG A 83 7.34 10.50 5.14
CA ARG A 83 7.19 10.85 3.72
C ARG A 83 5.73 11.21 3.43
N PRO A 84 5.46 12.27 2.63
CA PRO A 84 4.11 12.61 2.23
C PRO A 84 3.48 11.47 1.42
N GLY A 85 2.17 11.30 1.55
CA GLY A 85 1.42 10.32 0.78
C GLY A 85 0.51 9.42 1.58
N LYS A 86 -0.27 8.62 0.86
CA LYS A 86 -1.18 7.64 1.44
C LYS A 86 -0.43 6.41 1.95
N LEU A 87 -0.50 6.21 3.26
CA LEU A 87 0.11 5.08 3.93
C LEU A 87 -0.91 3.97 4.18
N LEU A 88 -0.41 2.73 4.17
CA LEU A 88 -1.17 1.61 4.70
C LEU A 88 -1.27 1.72 6.21
N SER A 89 -2.40 1.26 6.77
CA SER A 89 -2.51 1.07 8.21
C SER A 89 -1.41 0.12 8.68
N TRP A 90 -0.89 0.37 9.88
CA TRP A 90 0.30 -0.33 10.35
C TRP A 90 0.14 -1.85 10.34
N GLN A 91 -1.01 -2.38 10.77
CA GLN A 91 -1.32 -3.81 10.72
C GLN A 91 -1.36 -4.41 9.30
N SER A 92 -1.54 -3.58 8.27
CA SER A 92 -1.64 -4.01 6.88
C SER A 92 -0.34 -3.85 6.09
N ARG A 93 0.74 -3.35 6.70
CA ARG A 93 2.09 -3.27 6.13
C ARG A 93 2.78 -4.65 6.11
N ARG A 94 2.31 -5.53 5.24
CA ARG A 94 2.76 -6.93 5.13
C ARG A 94 3.64 -7.19 3.91
N PHE A 95 3.92 -6.17 3.11
CA PHE A 95 4.63 -6.32 1.84
C PHE A 95 6.10 -5.95 1.97
N TYR A 96 6.97 -6.72 1.33
CA TYR A 96 8.43 -6.55 1.42
C TYR A 96 9.12 -7.02 0.14
N CYS A 97 10.38 -6.62 -0.04
CA CYS A 97 11.22 -7.14 -1.12
C CYS A 97 12.12 -8.28 -0.60
N PRO A 98 12.01 -9.51 -1.12
CA PRO A 98 12.86 -10.63 -0.73
C PRO A 98 14.36 -10.36 -0.93
N GLU A 99 14.73 -9.67 -2.00
CA GLU A 99 16.12 -9.33 -2.33
C GLU A 99 16.72 -8.33 -1.34
N CYS A 100 15.99 -7.27 -0.96
CA CYS A 100 16.42 -6.34 0.09
C CYS A 100 16.68 -7.06 1.42
N ILE A 101 15.80 -8.00 1.79
CA ILE A 101 15.94 -8.79 3.03
C ILE A 101 17.17 -9.69 2.94
N ALA A 102 17.43 -10.33 1.80
CA ALA A 102 18.60 -11.15 1.59
C ALA A 102 19.89 -10.32 1.63
N GLU A 103 19.89 -9.13 1.04
CA GLU A 103 21.01 -8.18 1.07
C GLU A 103 21.36 -7.71 2.48
N ASP A 104 20.35 -7.43 3.33
CA ASP A 104 20.61 -7.11 4.74
C ASP A 104 21.41 -8.23 5.42
N VAL A 105 20.97 -9.48 5.26
CA VAL A 105 21.62 -10.65 5.85
C VAL A 105 23.02 -10.87 5.31
N ILE A 106 23.22 -10.74 3.99
CA ILE A 106 24.55 -10.83 3.34
C ILE A 106 25.50 -9.79 3.94
N ASN A 107 25.00 -8.60 4.27
CA ASN A 107 25.77 -7.53 4.88
C ASN A 107 25.90 -7.65 6.42
N ASN A 108 25.52 -8.79 7.02
CA ASN A 108 25.49 -9.02 8.46
C ASN A 108 24.60 -8.03 9.23
N ILE A 109 23.56 -7.54 8.58
CA ILE A 109 22.54 -6.66 9.16
C ILE A 109 21.29 -7.52 9.41
N LEU A 110 20.66 -7.34 10.57
CA LEU A 110 19.35 -7.94 10.80
C LEU A 110 18.35 -7.38 9.78
N PRO A 111 17.51 -8.22 9.15
CA PRO A 111 16.56 -7.78 8.13
C PRO A 111 15.75 -6.57 8.55
N CYS A 112 15.79 -5.53 7.73
CA CYS A 112 15.16 -4.24 7.99
C CYS A 112 13.82 -4.14 7.26
N TRP A 113 12.85 -3.49 7.89
CA TRP A 113 11.60 -3.11 7.24
C TRP A 113 11.74 -1.72 6.60
N ARG A 114 11.45 -1.59 5.31
CA ARG A 114 11.58 -0.31 4.59
C ARG A 114 10.30 0.52 4.66
N ARG A 115 10.45 1.84 4.73
CA ARG A 115 9.34 2.80 4.75
C ARG A 115 8.62 2.86 3.41
N ASP A 116 9.34 2.77 2.30
CA ASP A 116 8.74 2.82 0.96
C ASP A 116 7.67 1.73 0.78
N TRP A 117 7.90 0.54 1.34
CA TRP A 117 6.95 -0.58 1.28
C TRP A 117 5.64 -0.31 2.04
N CYS A 118 5.62 0.69 2.90
CA CYS A 118 4.47 1.04 3.73
C CYS A 118 3.47 1.96 3.01
N SER A 119 3.86 2.51 1.85
CA SER A 119 2.99 3.33 1.01
C SER A 119 1.92 2.48 0.31
N ALA A 120 0.72 3.03 0.18
CA ALA A 120 -0.40 2.40 -0.52
C ALA A 120 -0.15 2.26 -2.02
N ILE A 121 0.74 3.08 -2.59
CA ILE A 121 1.10 3.05 -4.01
C ILE A 121 2.36 2.23 -4.32
N SER A 122 3.13 1.86 -3.28
CA SER A 122 4.34 1.07 -3.46
C SER A 122 3.97 -0.39 -3.68
N VAL A 123 4.05 -0.81 -4.94
CA VAL A 123 3.76 -2.19 -5.39
C VAL A 123 5.00 -2.96 -5.85
N PHE A 124 6.05 -2.23 -6.22
CA PHE A 124 7.36 -2.77 -6.60
C PHE A 124 8.45 -2.17 -5.70
N CYS A 125 9.52 -2.92 -5.50
CA CYS A 125 10.73 -2.42 -4.88
C CYS A 125 11.42 -1.42 -5.83
N SER A 126 11.72 -0.22 -5.34
CA SER A 126 12.47 0.81 -6.06
C SER A 126 13.92 0.39 -6.36
N SER A 127 14.53 -0.40 -5.48
CA SER A 127 15.92 -0.85 -5.62
C SER A 127 16.06 -2.02 -6.60
N HIS A 128 15.26 -3.08 -6.42
CA HIS A 128 15.37 -4.32 -7.20
C HIS A 128 14.44 -4.39 -8.41
N LYS A 129 13.51 -3.44 -8.55
CA LYS A 129 12.52 -3.39 -9.65
C LYS A 129 11.65 -4.64 -9.75
N LYS A 130 11.40 -5.27 -8.60
CA LYS A 130 10.62 -6.50 -8.45
C LYS A 130 9.39 -6.25 -7.62
N LYS A 131 8.31 -6.96 -7.94
CA LYS A 131 7.06 -6.91 -7.20
C LYS A 131 7.28 -7.28 -5.73
N LEU A 132 6.62 -6.57 -4.83
CA LEU A 132 6.73 -6.89 -3.41
C LEU A 132 6.05 -8.24 -3.09
N SER A 133 6.67 -9.01 -2.21
CA SER A 133 6.10 -10.24 -1.64
C SER A 133 5.30 -9.92 -0.37
N SER A 134 4.42 -10.82 0.07
CA SER A 134 3.64 -10.66 1.30
C SER A 134 4.07 -11.65 2.37
N ILE A 135 4.14 -11.21 3.62
CA ILE A 135 4.17 -12.09 4.79
C ILE A 135 2.84 -12.86 4.84
N ARG A 136 2.90 -14.15 5.12
CA ARG A 136 1.75 -15.07 5.17
C ARG A 136 1.11 -15.12 6.55
N PHE A 137 1.91 -15.04 7.61
CA PHE A 137 1.44 -15.16 8.98
C PHE A 137 1.67 -13.85 9.76
N ASN A 138 0.59 -13.26 10.26
CA ASN A 138 0.68 -12.22 11.28
C ASN A 138 1.15 -12.88 12.57
N ASN A 139 2.08 -12.27 13.33
CA ASN A 139 2.19 -12.46 14.79
C ASN A 139 3.25 -11.61 15.50
N GLU A 140 4.13 -10.86 14.81
CA GLU A 140 5.05 -9.93 15.50
C GLU A 140 5.02 -8.53 14.88
N PRO A 141 4.58 -7.51 15.64
CA PRO A 141 4.32 -6.23 15.03
C PRO A 141 5.56 -5.39 14.69
N ILE A 142 6.64 -5.52 15.47
CA ILE A 142 7.91 -4.79 15.29
C ILE A 142 9.02 -5.64 14.63
N GLY A 143 8.96 -6.98 14.74
CA GLY A 143 9.94 -7.92 14.19
C GLY A 143 9.72 -8.33 12.71
N ARG A 144 9.06 -7.48 11.91
CA ARG A 144 8.55 -7.88 10.58
C ARG A 144 9.64 -8.29 9.60
N GLY A 145 10.77 -7.61 9.61
CA GLY A 145 11.91 -7.95 8.74
C GLY A 145 12.41 -9.37 9.02
N TRP A 146 12.66 -9.70 10.29
CA TRP A 146 13.08 -11.04 10.69
C TRP A 146 12.02 -12.09 10.34
N ARG A 147 10.74 -11.77 10.54
CA ARG A 147 9.65 -12.67 10.19
C ARG A 147 9.60 -12.95 8.68
N ALA A 148 9.71 -11.91 7.85
CA ALA A 148 9.76 -12.05 6.40
C ALA A 148 10.92 -12.93 5.96
N PHE A 149 12.12 -12.72 6.51
CA PHE A 149 13.27 -13.58 6.29
C PHE A 149 13.00 -15.04 6.67
N SER A 150 12.48 -15.27 7.89
CA SER A 150 12.16 -16.60 8.38
C SER A 150 11.12 -17.32 7.51
N GLU A 151 10.11 -16.61 7.01
CA GLU A 151 9.11 -17.21 6.12
C GLU A 151 9.68 -17.52 4.74
N LEU A 152 10.50 -16.61 4.18
CA LEU A 152 11.17 -16.82 2.90
C LEU A 152 12.06 -18.06 2.94
N ALA A 153 12.80 -18.27 4.04
CA ALA A 153 13.66 -19.42 4.23
C ALA A 153 12.90 -20.75 4.35
N ASN A 154 11.71 -20.75 4.98
CA ASN A 154 10.92 -21.96 5.21
C ASN A 154 9.92 -22.27 4.08
N TYR A 155 9.47 -21.25 3.34
CA TYR A 155 8.44 -21.35 2.32
C TYR A 155 8.81 -20.56 1.05
N PRO A 156 9.87 -20.96 0.33
CA PRO A 156 10.40 -20.21 -0.81
C PRO A 156 9.44 -20.15 -2.01
N HIS A 157 8.46 -21.06 -2.08
CA HIS A 157 7.57 -21.19 -3.23
C HIS A 157 6.16 -20.63 -2.95
N PRO A 158 5.61 -19.78 -3.84
CA PRO A 158 4.21 -19.34 -3.82
C PRO A 158 3.25 -20.53 -3.97
N GLN A 159 2.06 -20.42 -3.36
CA GLN A 159 1.06 -21.50 -3.35
C GLN A 159 0.52 -21.87 -4.74
N TYR A 160 0.53 -20.93 -5.69
CA TYR A 160 -0.03 -21.09 -7.03
C TYR A 160 1.03 -21.29 -8.12
N GLN A 161 2.30 -21.44 -7.73
CA GLN A 161 3.41 -21.65 -8.66
C GLN A 161 3.17 -22.88 -9.54
N GLY A 162 3.39 -22.75 -10.85
CA GLY A 162 3.20 -23.83 -11.82
C GLY A 162 1.79 -23.92 -12.41
N THR A 163 0.89 -23.00 -12.05
CA THR A 163 -0.37 -22.83 -12.80
C THR A 163 -0.16 -21.88 -13.97
N ARG A 164 -0.70 -22.19 -15.16
CA ARG A 164 -0.55 -21.36 -16.38
C ARG A 164 -0.77 -19.88 -16.11
N ASN A 165 -1.83 -19.57 -15.38
CA ASN A 165 -2.24 -18.21 -15.09
C ASN A 165 -1.29 -17.48 -14.14
N TYR A 166 -0.80 -18.18 -13.10
CA TYR A 166 0.21 -17.63 -12.21
C TYR A 166 1.52 -17.40 -12.97
N ASP A 167 1.94 -18.38 -13.77
CA ASP A 167 3.19 -18.30 -14.54
C ASP A 167 3.12 -17.19 -15.61
N LEU A 168 1.95 -16.95 -16.21
CA LEU A 168 1.72 -15.79 -17.10
C LEU A 168 1.90 -14.48 -16.33
N TRP A 169 1.23 -14.35 -15.18
CA TRP A 169 1.31 -13.15 -14.34
C TRP A 169 2.75 -12.87 -13.89
N GLU A 170 3.48 -13.90 -13.46
CA GLU A 170 4.87 -13.79 -13.01
C GLU A 170 5.90 -13.77 -14.17
N SER A 171 5.46 -13.79 -15.44
CA SER A 171 6.38 -13.76 -16.57
C SER A 171 7.23 -12.48 -16.58
N GLU A 172 8.50 -12.60 -16.96
CA GLU A 172 9.46 -11.49 -16.94
C GLU A 172 8.97 -10.28 -17.75
N ASN A 173 8.42 -10.54 -18.94
CA ASN A 173 7.92 -9.49 -19.83
C ASN A 173 6.76 -8.70 -19.19
N LEU A 174 5.80 -9.40 -18.57
CA LEU A 174 4.68 -8.75 -17.92
C LEU A 174 5.11 -8.02 -16.64
N GLN A 175 5.93 -8.63 -15.80
CA GLN A 175 6.44 -7.97 -14.58
C GLN A 175 7.24 -6.70 -14.91
N LYS A 176 8.01 -6.71 -16.00
CA LYS A 176 8.73 -5.53 -16.50
C LYS A 176 7.77 -4.44 -16.97
N ALA A 177 6.72 -4.78 -17.73
CA ALA A 177 5.72 -3.82 -18.17
C ALA A 177 4.96 -3.19 -16.99
N LEU A 178 4.51 -4.02 -16.05
CA LEU A 178 3.82 -3.57 -14.82
C LEU A 178 4.73 -2.66 -13.98
N TYR A 179 6.01 -3.02 -13.82
CA TYR A 179 6.98 -2.20 -13.10
C TYR A 179 7.10 -0.81 -13.72
N TYR A 180 7.28 -0.69 -15.04
CA TYR A 180 7.47 0.61 -15.68
C TYR A 180 6.26 1.53 -15.49
N LEU A 181 5.04 1.00 -15.62
CA LEU A 181 3.82 1.78 -15.40
C LEU A 181 3.66 2.18 -13.94
N ALA A 182 3.89 1.26 -13.01
CA ALA A 182 3.82 1.56 -11.58
C ALA A 182 4.89 2.56 -11.14
N ALA A 183 6.09 2.49 -11.71
CA ALA A 183 7.19 3.42 -11.42
C ALA A 183 6.84 4.85 -11.86
N GLN A 184 6.24 5.04 -13.05
CA GLN A 184 5.77 6.36 -13.48
C GLN A 184 4.74 6.95 -12.52
N VAL A 185 3.78 6.14 -12.05
CA VAL A 185 2.79 6.56 -11.06
C VAL A 185 3.46 6.91 -9.73
N PHE A 186 4.44 6.11 -9.30
CA PHE A 186 5.17 6.36 -8.05
C PHE A 186 5.99 7.65 -8.10
N GLU A 187 6.72 7.88 -9.19
CA GLU A 187 7.48 9.10 -9.43
C GLU A 187 6.57 10.33 -9.46
N TRP A 188 5.45 10.26 -10.20
CA TRP A 188 4.45 11.32 -10.22
C TRP A 188 3.89 11.61 -8.83
N TYR A 189 3.51 10.58 -8.07
CA TYR A 189 2.85 10.75 -6.78
C TYR A 189 3.78 11.37 -5.72
N GLY A 190 5.08 11.04 -5.78
CA GLY A 190 6.10 11.58 -4.88
C GLY A 190 6.68 12.93 -5.30
N ALA A 191 6.39 13.41 -6.51
CA ALA A 191 6.91 14.65 -7.03
C ALA A 191 6.23 15.89 -6.40
N ASP A 192 6.98 17.01 -6.36
CA ASP A 192 6.40 18.29 -5.97
C ASP A 192 5.28 18.73 -6.94
N GLU A 193 4.49 19.73 -6.52
CA GLU A 193 3.33 20.17 -7.29
C GLU A 193 3.70 20.71 -8.68
N GLU A 194 4.82 21.44 -8.79
CA GLU A 194 5.31 22.02 -10.05
C GLU A 194 5.73 20.92 -11.03
N THR A 195 6.45 19.90 -10.54
CA THR A 195 6.87 18.74 -11.32
C THR A 195 5.66 17.91 -11.77
N ARG A 196 4.65 17.74 -10.91
CA ARG A 196 3.41 17.04 -11.27
C ARG A 196 2.63 17.73 -12.39
N LEU A 197 2.57 19.06 -12.38
CA LEU A 197 1.93 19.85 -13.44
C LEU A 197 2.62 19.68 -14.80
N ASN A 198 3.95 19.54 -14.80
CA ASN A 198 4.73 19.30 -16.01
C ASN A 198 4.57 17.87 -16.55
N ILE A 199 4.38 16.88 -15.67
CA ILE A 199 4.19 15.47 -16.07
C ILE A 199 2.77 15.23 -16.63
N ALA A 200 1.74 15.88 -16.07
CA ALA A 200 0.34 15.60 -16.37
C ALA A 200 -0.26 16.41 -17.54
N ASP A 201 0.56 17.09 -18.36
CA ASP A 201 0.13 17.99 -19.45
C ASP A 201 -0.98 18.98 -19.03
N THR A 202 -0.61 20.10 -18.40
CA THR A 202 -1.46 21.30 -18.13
C THR A 202 -2.75 21.12 -17.29
N ASP A 203 -3.20 19.89 -17.03
CA ASP A 203 -4.45 19.57 -16.32
C ASP A 203 -4.09 18.87 -14.99
N ALA A 204 -4.04 19.64 -13.91
CA ALA A 204 -3.42 19.25 -12.63
C ALA A 204 -4.10 18.04 -11.97
N ALA A 205 -3.59 16.82 -12.21
CA ALA A 205 -3.95 15.66 -11.41
C ALA A 205 -3.55 15.92 -9.94
N SER A 206 -4.48 15.74 -9.00
CA SER A 206 -4.18 15.85 -7.57
C SER A 206 -3.97 14.46 -6.96
N THR A 207 -3.08 14.35 -5.98
CA THR A 207 -2.90 13.12 -5.19
C THR A 207 -4.17 12.75 -4.43
N ALA A 208 -5.00 13.72 -4.03
CA ALA A 208 -6.30 13.48 -3.42
C ALA A 208 -7.28 12.79 -4.39
N SER A 209 -7.31 13.22 -5.66
CA SER A 209 -8.10 12.54 -6.70
C SER A 209 -7.58 11.12 -6.93
N PHE A 210 -6.27 10.94 -6.92
CA PHE A 210 -5.65 9.62 -7.08
C PHE A 210 -6.05 8.69 -5.94
N ASP A 211 -5.97 9.18 -4.71
CA ASP A 211 -6.31 8.43 -3.52
C ASP A 211 -7.77 7.97 -3.51
N LEU A 212 -8.70 8.80 -3.99
CA LEU A 212 -10.11 8.43 -4.12
C LEU A 212 -10.33 7.37 -5.21
N VAL A 213 -9.70 7.52 -6.38
CA VAL A 213 -9.81 6.55 -7.46
C VAL A 213 -9.23 5.20 -7.02
N LEU A 214 -8.07 5.22 -6.34
CA LEU A 214 -7.47 4.02 -5.77
C LEU A 214 -8.37 3.38 -4.71
N GLU A 215 -9.01 4.16 -3.83
CA GLU A 215 -10.00 3.66 -2.88
C GLU A 215 -11.17 2.97 -3.57
N LEU A 216 -11.75 3.59 -4.61
CA LEU A 216 -12.86 3.00 -5.38
C LEU A 216 -12.44 1.69 -6.06
N LEU A 217 -11.27 1.68 -6.69
CA LEU A 217 -10.72 0.50 -7.35
C LEU A 217 -10.39 -0.63 -6.37
N THR A 218 -10.05 -0.30 -5.12
CA THR A 218 -9.64 -1.28 -4.10
C THR A 218 -10.69 -1.52 -3.01
N GLN A 219 -11.88 -0.88 -3.10
CA GLN A 219 -12.96 -0.95 -2.12
C GLN A 219 -13.16 -2.38 -1.63
N ALA A 220 -13.16 -2.59 -0.32
CA ALA A 220 -13.30 -3.93 0.22
C ALA A 220 -14.67 -4.53 -0.14
N PRO A 221 -14.74 -5.79 -0.60
CA PRO A 221 -16.03 -6.46 -0.81
C PRO A 221 -16.73 -6.74 0.50
N SER A 222 -18.06 -6.78 0.46
CA SER A 222 -18.94 -7.13 1.57
C SER A 222 -19.98 -8.18 1.16
N LEU A 223 -20.92 -8.52 2.05
CA LEU A 223 -22.05 -9.37 1.66
C LEU A 223 -22.99 -8.70 0.66
N HIS A 224 -22.95 -7.38 0.58
CA HIS A 224 -23.89 -6.59 -0.22
C HIS A 224 -23.25 -6.01 -1.48
N ASN A 225 -21.93 -6.06 -1.63
CA ASN A 225 -21.25 -5.59 -2.85
C ASN A 225 -20.01 -6.44 -3.17
N SER A 226 -19.70 -6.56 -4.46
CA SER A 226 -18.55 -7.30 -5.00
C SER A 226 -17.19 -6.63 -4.75
N GLY A 227 -17.17 -5.44 -4.15
CA GLY A 227 -15.97 -4.65 -3.91
C GLY A 227 -15.50 -3.89 -5.15
N GLY A 228 -14.35 -3.23 -5.02
CA GLY A 228 -13.72 -2.50 -6.11
C GLY A 228 -13.16 -3.42 -7.18
N LEU A 229 -12.94 -2.89 -8.38
CA LEU A 229 -12.52 -3.65 -9.55
C LEU A 229 -11.25 -4.49 -9.36
N SER A 230 -10.31 -4.02 -8.54
CA SER A 230 -9.06 -4.75 -8.24
C SER A 230 -9.32 -6.14 -7.64
N TRP A 231 -10.48 -6.35 -7.00
CA TRP A 231 -10.86 -7.63 -6.42
C TRP A 231 -11.24 -8.69 -7.45
N ALA A 232 -11.51 -8.28 -8.70
CA ALA A 232 -11.77 -9.19 -9.80
C ALA A 232 -10.51 -9.91 -10.31
N PHE A 233 -9.31 -9.53 -9.82
CA PHE A 233 -8.07 -10.24 -10.14
C PHE A 233 -8.14 -11.72 -9.72
N THR A 234 -7.88 -12.59 -10.68
CA THR A 234 -7.95 -14.05 -10.50
C THR A 234 -6.86 -14.53 -9.51
N PHE A 235 -7.09 -15.60 -8.73
CA PHE A 235 -6.20 -16.15 -7.67
C PHE A 235 -6.16 -15.40 -6.33
N ALA A 236 -6.80 -14.24 -6.20
CA ALA A 236 -6.84 -13.47 -4.97
C ALA A 236 -8.02 -13.79 -4.03
N PHE A 237 -8.76 -14.87 -4.31
CA PHE A 237 -10.03 -15.16 -3.61
C PHE A 237 -9.79 -15.42 -2.12
N LYS A 238 -10.19 -14.46 -1.29
CA LYS A 238 -10.31 -14.64 0.16
C LYS A 238 -11.77 -14.46 0.56
N LEU A 239 -12.43 -15.55 0.94
CA LEU A 239 -13.69 -15.48 1.69
C LEU A 239 -13.42 -14.70 2.99
N ARG A 240 -14.09 -13.56 3.18
CA ARG A 240 -13.84 -12.66 4.33
C ARG A 240 -15.14 -12.43 5.09
N LEU A 241 -15.49 -13.43 5.91
CA LEU A 241 -16.71 -13.47 6.73
C LEU A 241 -16.83 -12.32 7.75
N GLY A 242 -15.75 -11.58 8.05
CA GLY A 242 -15.73 -10.52 9.06
C GLY A 242 -16.33 -9.16 8.64
N ARG A 243 -16.82 -9.01 7.41
CA ARG A 243 -17.15 -7.68 6.84
C ARG A 243 -18.64 -7.33 6.85
N TYR A 244 -19.51 -8.23 7.28
CA TYR A 244 -20.97 -8.00 7.28
C TYR A 244 -21.44 -6.82 8.16
N ARG A 245 -20.63 -6.41 9.14
CA ARG A 245 -20.96 -5.28 10.03
C ARG A 245 -20.41 -3.94 9.55
N LYS A 246 -19.55 -3.92 8.52
CA LYS A 246 -18.84 -2.70 8.09
C LYS A 246 -19.69 -1.95 7.06
N GLY A 247 -19.86 -0.64 7.25
CA GLY A 247 -20.55 0.24 6.32
C GLY A 247 -19.70 0.64 5.11
N TYR A 248 -20.31 1.26 4.10
CA TYR A 248 -19.68 1.64 2.84
C TYR A 248 -18.43 2.53 3.03
N SER A 249 -18.50 3.54 3.89
CA SER A 249 -17.35 4.42 4.19
C SER A 249 -16.12 3.64 4.63
N TRP A 250 -16.29 2.68 5.54
CA TRP A 250 -15.20 1.82 5.99
C TRP A 250 -14.66 0.95 4.86
N LEU A 251 -15.53 0.36 4.05
CA LEU A 251 -15.14 -0.50 2.92
C LEU A 251 -14.32 0.26 1.88
N LEU A 252 -14.71 1.50 1.58
CA LEU A 252 -14.01 2.39 0.65
C LEU A 252 -12.62 2.77 1.20
N GLU A 253 -12.58 3.33 2.41
CA GLU A 253 -11.34 3.84 3.02
C GLU A 253 -10.33 2.74 3.36
N ASN A 254 -10.79 1.53 3.71
CA ASN A 254 -9.91 0.42 4.13
C ASN A 254 -9.66 -0.63 3.05
N GLY A 255 -10.27 -0.50 1.86
CA GLY A 255 -10.07 -1.43 0.76
C GLY A 255 -8.61 -1.67 0.41
N VAL A 256 -7.83 -0.59 0.32
CA VAL A 256 -6.39 -0.62 -0.01
C VAL A 256 -5.52 -1.38 1.00
N ASN A 257 -5.95 -1.44 2.26
CA ASN A 257 -5.29 -2.20 3.33
C ASN A 257 -5.53 -3.71 3.20
N GLU A 258 -6.61 -4.09 2.51
CA GLU A 258 -7.11 -5.45 2.45
C GLU A 258 -6.67 -6.21 1.20
N VAL A 259 -6.45 -5.51 0.10
CA VAL A 259 -6.00 -6.08 -1.17
C VAL A 259 -4.63 -6.76 -1.07
N ASP A 260 -4.40 -7.81 -1.86
CA ASP A 260 -3.06 -8.34 -2.07
C ASP A 260 -2.24 -7.45 -3.03
N ILE A 261 -0.97 -7.83 -3.25
CA ILE A 261 -0.06 -7.03 -4.07
C ILE A 261 -0.47 -6.98 -5.54
N ASN A 262 -1.03 -8.06 -6.10
CA ASN A 262 -1.41 -8.11 -7.51
C ASN A 262 -2.66 -7.26 -7.74
N GLN A 263 -3.65 -7.38 -6.86
CA GLN A 263 -4.83 -6.51 -6.84
C GLN A 263 -4.43 -5.04 -6.73
N ARG A 264 -3.47 -4.72 -5.84
CA ARG A 264 -2.96 -3.36 -5.70
C ARG A 264 -2.23 -2.85 -6.94
N ILE A 265 -1.46 -3.69 -7.64
CA ILE A 265 -0.84 -3.32 -8.92
C ILE A 265 -1.92 -2.88 -9.91
N CYS A 266 -2.99 -3.66 -10.06
CA CYS A 266 -4.10 -3.29 -10.93
C CYS A 266 -4.72 -1.95 -10.54
N GLY A 267 -4.99 -1.75 -9.24
CA GLY A 267 -5.54 -0.50 -8.71
C GLY A 267 -4.65 0.72 -8.97
N VAL A 268 -3.33 0.61 -8.74
CA VAL A 268 -2.37 1.70 -8.96
C VAL A 268 -2.29 2.09 -10.44
N ILE A 269 -2.20 1.10 -11.34
CA ILE A 269 -2.12 1.34 -12.78
C ILE A 269 -3.42 1.96 -13.30
N LEU A 270 -4.58 1.42 -12.93
CA LEU A 270 -5.87 1.96 -13.35
C LEU A 270 -6.13 3.37 -12.79
N ALA A 271 -5.72 3.67 -11.54
CA ALA A 271 -5.78 5.02 -11.00
C ALA A 271 -4.88 5.99 -11.79
N GLY A 272 -3.67 5.53 -12.16
CA GLY A 272 -2.76 6.25 -13.05
C GLY A 272 -3.40 6.60 -14.40
N LYS A 273 -4.07 5.63 -15.02
CA LYS A 273 -4.82 5.80 -16.27
C LYS A 273 -5.98 6.80 -16.13
N VAL A 274 -6.80 6.67 -15.09
CA VAL A 274 -7.98 7.52 -14.88
C VAL A 274 -7.62 9.00 -14.78
N LEU A 275 -6.51 9.32 -14.12
CA LEU A 275 -6.01 10.71 -13.99
C LEU A 275 -5.11 11.16 -15.13
N GLY A 276 -4.84 10.26 -16.07
CA GLY A 276 -4.00 10.50 -17.23
C GLY A 276 -2.51 10.64 -16.97
N ILE A 277 -2.05 10.14 -15.83
CA ILE A 277 -0.61 9.93 -15.55
C ILE A 277 -0.06 8.87 -16.50
N LEU A 278 -0.88 7.89 -16.87
CA LEU A 278 -0.56 6.87 -17.86
C LEU A 278 -1.43 7.06 -19.12
N SER A 279 -0.86 6.81 -20.29
CA SER A 279 -1.62 6.86 -21.54
C SER A 279 -2.53 5.63 -21.68
N ASP A 280 -3.69 5.80 -22.36
CA ASP A 280 -4.59 4.67 -22.63
C ASP A 280 -3.92 3.59 -23.48
N GLU A 281 -2.99 3.97 -24.37
CA GLU A 281 -2.25 3.04 -25.22
C GLU A 281 -1.31 2.15 -24.41
N GLU A 282 -0.54 2.73 -23.49
CA GLU A 282 0.40 1.98 -22.65
C GLU A 282 -0.32 0.99 -21.73
N VAL A 283 -1.42 1.43 -21.11
CA VAL A 283 -2.20 0.57 -20.22
C VAL A 283 -2.98 -0.48 -21.02
N GLY A 284 -3.56 -0.12 -22.16
CA GLY A 284 -4.30 -1.05 -23.03
C GLY A 284 -3.45 -2.20 -23.58
N ARG A 285 -2.13 -2.01 -23.74
CA ARG A 285 -1.21 -3.10 -24.12
C ARG A 285 -1.18 -4.23 -23.07
N LEU A 286 -1.49 -3.95 -21.81
CA LEU A 286 -1.54 -4.96 -20.76
C LEU A 286 -2.65 -6.00 -21.00
N ASP A 287 -3.80 -5.64 -21.58
CA ASP A 287 -4.88 -6.60 -21.87
C ASP A 287 -4.39 -7.73 -22.78
N CYS A 288 -3.55 -7.40 -23.77
CA CYS A 288 -2.94 -8.40 -24.65
C CYS A 288 -1.94 -9.31 -23.92
N MET A 289 -1.37 -8.86 -22.79
CA MET A 289 -0.37 -9.59 -22.02
C MET A 289 -0.99 -10.43 -20.90
N VAL A 290 -2.08 -9.96 -20.29
CA VAL A 290 -2.71 -10.61 -19.13
C VAL A 290 -3.83 -11.57 -19.51
N ASP A 291 -4.28 -11.59 -20.76
CA ASP A 291 -5.37 -12.48 -21.22
C ASP A 291 -6.62 -12.28 -20.33
N ASP A 292 -7.39 -13.33 -20.05
CA ASP A 292 -8.56 -13.29 -19.17
C ASP A 292 -8.24 -13.08 -17.67
N LEU A 293 -6.99 -12.85 -17.26
CA LEU A 293 -6.64 -12.71 -15.83
C LEU A 293 -7.25 -11.46 -15.19
N PHE A 294 -7.31 -10.37 -15.95
CA PHE A 294 -7.81 -9.07 -15.52
C PHE A 294 -8.20 -8.22 -16.75
N PRO A 295 -9.40 -8.40 -17.32
CA PRO A 295 -9.80 -7.84 -18.62
C PRO A 295 -10.32 -6.40 -18.49
N TYR A 296 -9.62 -5.56 -17.75
CA TYR A 296 -10.08 -4.21 -17.42
C TYR A 296 -9.09 -3.09 -17.74
N PHE A 297 -7.88 -3.39 -18.22
CA PHE A 297 -6.90 -2.34 -18.51
C PHE A 297 -7.31 -1.48 -19.71
N GLY A 298 -8.01 -2.05 -20.69
CA GLY A 298 -8.48 -1.38 -21.90
C GLY A 298 -9.83 -0.67 -21.78
N LEU A 299 -10.52 -0.74 -20.64
CA LEU A 299 -11.79 -0.03 -20.46
C LEU A 299 -11.59 1.49 -20.52
N SER A 300 -12.56 2.19 -21.10
CA SER A 300 -12.63 3.65 -21.04
C SER A 300 -12.82 4.12 -19.60
N ASN A 301 -12.50 5.38 -19.32
CA ASN A 301 -12.67 5.93 -17.97
C ASN A 301 -14.14 5.89 -17.52
N LEU A 302 -15.09 6.09 -18.44
CA LEU A 302 -16.52 5.98 -18.16
C LEU A 302 -16.90 4.55 -17.75
N GLU A 303 -16.46 3.54 -18.50
CA GLU A 303 -16.71 2.12 -18.21
C GLU A 303 -16.05 1.68 -16.89
N LEU A 304 -14.84 2.18 -16.60
CA LEU A 304 -14.18 1.98 -15.32
C LEU A 304 -15.02 2.58 -14.17
N GLY A 305 -15.59 3.77 -14.39
CA GLY A 305 -16.53 4.40 -13.45
C GLY A 305 -17.74 3.53 -13.17
N PHE A 306 -18.44 3.06 -14.22
CA PHE A 306 -19.59 2.16 -14.08
C PHE A 306 -19.25 0.89 -13.31
N THR A 307 -18.09 0.29 -13.61
CA THR A 307 -17.66 -0.96 -12.96
C THR A 307 -17.30 -0.75 -11.48
N CYS A 308 -16.91 0.47 -11.09
CA CYS A 308 -16.61 0.84 -9.71
C CYS A 308 -17.81 1.34 -8.90
N ALA A 309 -18.98 1.53 -9.53
CA ALA A 309 -20.19 2.06 -8.88
C ALA A 309 -20.86 1.02 -7.95
N ASN A 310 -20.16 0.60 -6.89
CA ASN A 310 -20.56 -0.49 -5.98
C ASN A 310 -21.14 0.00 -4.65
N TYR A 311 -22.03 1.00 -4.70
CA TYR A 311 -22.83 1.46 -3.57
C TYR A 311 -24.21 0.78 -3.56
N ASN A 312 -24.79 0.58 -2.38
CA ASN A 312 -26.04 -0.20 -2.23
C ASN A 312 -27.25 0.64 -1.81
N SER A 313 -27.03 1.91 -1.50
CA SER A 313 -28.06 2.81 -1.02
C SER A 313 -27.78 4.25 -1.45
N ILE A 314 -28.81 5.09 -1.42
CA ILE A 314 -28.68 6.53 -1.64
C ILE A 314 -27.71 7.14 -0.62
N SER A 315 -27.73 6.68 0.64
CA SER A 315 -26.80 7.16 1.66
C SER A 315 -25.33 6.86 1.35
N ASP A 316 -25.04 5.70 0.73
CA ASP A 316 -23.68 5.34 0.32
C ASP A 316 -23.23 6.26 -0.83
N TYR A 317 -24.13 6.52 -1.78
CA TYR A 317 -23.90 7.44 -2.88
C TYR A 317 -23.72 8.89 -2.40
N ASP A 318 -24.53 9.36 -1.45
CA ASP A 318 -24.39 10.68 -0.84
C ASP A 318 -23.03 10.82 -0.13
N TYR A 319 -22.58 9.77 0.55
CA TYR A 319 -21.24 9.74 1.14
C TYR A 319 -20.16 9.83 0.05
N LEU A 320 -20.27 9.07 -1.04
CA LEU A 320 -19.33 9.17 -2.17
C LEU A 320 -19.33 10.57 -2.80
N LEU A 321 -20.50 11.17 -3.02
CA LEU A 321 -20.63 12.54 -3.51
C LEU A 321 -19.97 13.56 -2.56
N SER A 322 -20.12 13.36 -1.25
CA SER A 322 -19.45 14.21 -0.26
C SER A 322 -17.93 14.13 -0.36
N ARG A 323 -17.37 12.95 -0.64
CA ARG A 323 -15.93 12.75 -0.86
C ARG A 323 -15.46 13.40 -2.16
N ILE A 324 -16.22 13.26 -3.24
CA ILE A 324 -15.93 13.91 -4.53
C ILE A 324 -15.99 15.44 -4.39
N GLY A 325 -16.97 15.97 -3.66
CA GLY A 325 -17.14 17.40 -3.43
C GLY A 325 -16.05 18.04 -2.57
N GLN A 326 -15.28 17.25 -1.81
CA GLN A 326 -14.11 17.72 -1.05
C GLN A 326 -12.83 17.79 -1.90
N LEU A 327 -12.84 17.23 -3.11
CA LEU A 327 -11.66 17.26 -3.97
C LEU A 327 -11.40 18.68 -4.48
N PRO A 328 -10.12 19.04 -4.72
CA PRO A 328 -9.80 20.25 -5.46
C PRO A 328 -10.54 20.25 -6.80
N CYS A 329 -10.95 21.44 -7.26
CA CYS A 329 -11.62 21.58 -8.55
C CYS A 329 -10.66 21.08 -9.65
N SER A 330 -10.94 19.87 -10.16
CA SER A 330 -10.18 19.27 -11.25
C SER A 330 -10.79 19.70 -12.57
N SER A 331 -9.99 20.23 -13.50
CA SER A 331 -10.39 20.45 -14.89
C SER A 331 -10.25 19.19 -15.75
N GLN A 332 -9.74 18.09 -15.18
CA GLN A 332 -9.35 16.91 -15.94
C GLN A 332 -10.55 16.19 -16.55
N LYS A 333 -10.69 16.27 -17.89
CA LYS A 333 -11.74 15.56 -18.63
C LYS A 333 -11.75 14.06 -18.36
N ARG A 334 -10.56 13.47 -18.20
CA ARG A 334 -10.37 12.03 -17.91
C ARG A 334 -10.96 11.63 -16.56
N PHE A 335 -10.76 12.44 -15.52
CA PHE A 335 -11.37 12.24 -14.20
C PHE A 335 -12.88 12.47 -14.22
N HIS A 336 -13.34 13.54 -14.88
CA HIS A 336 -14.78 13.81 -15.03
C HIS A 336 -15.53 12.67 -15.74
N SER A 337 -14.93 12.09 -16.78
CA SER A 337 -15.51 10.93 -17.46
C SER A 337 -15.64 9.72 -16.53
N PHE A 338 -14.69 9.50 -15.62
CA PHE A 338 -14.77 8.44 -14.62
C PHE A 338 -15.86 8.71 -13.59
N VAL A 339 -15.93 9.94 -13.07
CA VAL A 339 -16.97 10.36 -12.12
C VAL A 339 -18.37 10.26 -12.72
N ALA A 340 -18.54 10.58 -14.01
CA ALA A 340 -19.81 10.41 -14.72
C ALA A 340 -20.28 8.95 -14.75
N GLY A 341 -19.35 7.98 -14.75
CA GLY A 341 -19.70 6.56 -14.66
C GLY A 341 -20.13 6.12 -13.26
N LEU A 342 -19.86 6.92 -12.23
CA LEU A 342 -20.26 6.61 -10.85
C LEU A 342 -21.71 7.02 -10.56
N THR A 343 -22.36 7.80 -11.43
CA THR A 343 -23.74 8.23 -11.22
C THR A 343 -24.71 7.07 -11.41
N PRO A 344 -25.73 6.91 -10.54
CA PRO A 344 -26.68 5.83 -10.66
C PRO A 344 -27.45 5.95 -11.97
N GLU A 345 -27.67 4.82 -12.65
CA GLU A 345 -28.59 4.77 -13.78
C GLU A 345 -29.99 5.13 -13.27
N THR A 346 -30.55 6.22 -13.82
CA THR A 346 -31.90 6.71 -13.51
C THR A 346 -33.00 5.81 -14.05
#